data_AF-A0A090PX07-F1
#
_entry.id   AF-A0A090PX07-F1
#
_cell.length_a   1.000
_cell.length_b   1.000
_cell.length_c   1.000
_cell.angle_alpha   90.00
_cell.angle_beta   90.00
_cell.angle_gamma   90.00
#
_symmetry.space_group_name_H-M   'P 1'
#
loop_
_entity.id
_entity.type
_entity.pdbx_description
1 polymer ?
#
loop_
_entity_poly.entity_id
_entity_poly.type
_entity_poly.pdbx_seq_one_letter_code
_entity_poly.pdbx_strand_id
1 'polypeptide(L)'
;MGNYNGFQVSDENMMIPSENGSSYSTTLTLKQGFYNYKYAVVHPDGRIDYGFVAGNNWQTENEYTVLAYFREIGGRYDRLIGKGSANSRNITN
;
A
#
# COMPACT_ATOMS: atom_id res chain seq x y z
N MET A 1 -7.22 -2.78 -2.57
CA MET A 1 -6.75 -1.48 -2.01
C MET A 1 -5.95 -0.70 -3.04
N GLY A 2 -5.88 0.62 -2.92
CA GLY A 2 -5.11 1.50 -3.80
C GLY A 2 -5.14 2.96 -3.33
N ASN A 3 -4.64 3.88 -4.15
CA ASN A 3 -4.63 5.29 -3.77
C ASN A 3 -6.05 5.88 -3.60
N TYR A 4 -7.05 5.32 -4.29
CA TYR A 4 -8.44 5.77 -4.21
C TYR A 4 -9.05 5.67 -2.81
N ASN A 5 -8.55 4.76 -1.98
CA ASN A 5 -8.98 4.58 -0.61
C ASN A 5 -7.82 4.79 0.39
N GLY A 6 -6.77 5.51 -0.02
CA GLY A 6 -5.61 5.79 0.81
C GLY A 6 -4.89 4.54 1.33
N PHE A 7 -4.95 3.42 0.60
CA PHE A 7 -4.39 2.11 0.99
C PHE A 7 -4.96 1.54 2.29
N GLN A 8 -6.10 2.03 2.77
CA GLN A 8 -6.71 1.53 4.01
C GLN A 8 -7.35 0.16 3.80
N VAL A 9 -7.38 -0.65 4.85
CA VAL A 9 -8.19 -1.88 4.93
C VAL A 9 -9.51 -1.49 5.60
N SER A 10 -10.63 -1.77 4.95
CA SER A 10 -11.97 -1.47 5.46
C SER A 10 -12.94 -2.56 5.06
N ASP A 11 -14.06 -2.67 5.77
CA ASP A 11 -15.07 -3.70 5.46
C ASP A 11 -15.63 -3.56 4.04
N GLU A 12 -15.68 -2.33 3.52
CA GLU A 12 -16.14 -2.04 2.16
C GLU A 12 -15.22 -2.64 1.08
N ASN A 13 -13.91 -2.75 1.34
CA ASN A 13 -12.94 -3.26 0.38
C ASN A 13 -12.55 -4.72 0.59
N MET A 14 -13.19 -5.38 1.57
CA MET A 14 -13.06 -6.80 1.80
C MET A 14 -13.68 -7.58 0.64
N MET A 15 -12.96 -8.61 0.18
CA MET A 15 -13.46 -9.47 -0.87
C MET A 15 -14.23 -10.64 -0.29
N ILE A 16 -15.40 -10.92 -0.87
CA ILE A 16 -16.31 -11.97 -0.44
C ILE A 16 -16.07 -13.20 -1.33
N PRO A 17 -15.80 -14.38 -0.75
CA PRO A 17 -15.68 -15.61 -1.53
C PRO A 17 -17.04 -16.00 -2.12
N SER A 18 -17.04 -16.55 -3.34
CA SER A 18 -18.23 -17.18 -3.91
C SER A 18 -18.63 -18.44 -3.12
N GLU A 19 -19.88 -18.88 -3.26
CA GLU A 19 -20.40 -20.08 -2.57
C GLU A 19 -19.54 -21.33 -2.84
N ASN A 20 -18.93 -21.39 -4.02
CA ASN A 20 -18.10 -22.50 -4.46
C ASN A 20 -16.61 -22.31 -4.10
N GLY A 21 -16.24 -21.18 -3.48
CA GLY A 21 -14.88 -20.83 -3.05
C GLY A 21 -13.87 -20.59 -4.18
N SER A 22 -14.30 -20.58 -5.44
CA SER A 22 -13.42 -20.48 -6.61
C SER A 22 -13.05 -19.06 -7.01
N SER A 23 -13.75 -18.07 -6.45
CA SER A 23 -13.57 -16.66 -6.79
C SER A 23 -13.86 -15.77 -5.61
N TYR A 24 -13.29 -14.57 -5.65
CA TYR A 24 -13.52 -13.51 -4.69
C TYR A 24 -14.07 -12.29 -5.42
N SER A 25 -15.13 -11.67 -4.91
CA SER A 25 -15.73 -10.48 -5.50
C SER A 25 -16.10 -9.45 -4.43
N THR A 26 -16.12 -8.18 -4.82
CA THR A 26 -16.64 -7.09 -4.00
C THR A 26 -17.13 -5.99 -4.94
N THR A 27 -18.02 -5.12 -4.45
CA THR A 27 -18.55 -4.00 -5.21
C THR A 27 -18.18 -2.71 -4.50
N LEU A 28 -17.41 -1.86 -5.19
CA LEU A 28 -16.93 -0.58 -4.67
C LEU A 28 -17.53 0.56 -5.50
N THR A 29 -18.08 1.56 -4.83
CA THR A 29 -18.51 2.80 -5.49
C THR A 29 -17.29 3.70 -5.70
N LEU A 30 -16.91 3.92 -6.96
CA LEU A 30 -15.80 4.78 -7.33
C LEU A 30 -16.28 5.89 -8.26
N LYS A 31 -15.63 7.05 -8.18
CA LYS A 31 -15.84 8.12 -9.16
C LYS A 31 -15.33 7.64 -10.53
N GLN A 32 -15.85 8.19 -11.63
CA GLN A 32 -15.31 7.86 -12.95
C GLN A 32 -13.86 8.35 -13.09
N GLY A 33 -12.97 7.48 -13.56
CA GLY A 33 -11.55 7.78 -13.72
C GLY A 33 -10.70 6.53 -13.89
N PHE A 34 -9.38 6.74 -13.92
CA PHE A 34 -8.39 5.68 -13.97
C PHE A 34 -7.91 5.31 -12.56
N TYR A 35 -7.89 4.01 -12.23
CA TYR A 35 -7.50 3.51 -10.92
C TYR A 35 -6.54 2.35 -11.00
N ASN A 36 -5.43 2.47 -10.28
CA ASN A 36 -4.58 1.34 -9.94
C ASN A 36 -5.05 0.72 -8.62
N TYR A 37 -5.08 -0.60 -8.56
CA TYR A 37 -5.44 -1.35 -7.37
C TYR A 37 -4.56 -2.58 -7.22
N LYS A 38 -4.44 -3.05 -5.98
CA LYS A 38 -3.71 -4.27 -5.61
C LYS A 38 -4.53 -5.08 -4.60
N TYR A 39 -4.37 -6.40 -4.67
CA TYR A 39 -4.88 -7.34 -3.68
C TYR A 39 -3.84 -7.56 -2.58
N ALA A 40 -4.30 -7.61 -1.34
CA ALA A 40 -3.46 -7.96 -0.19
C ALA A 40 -4.28 -8.84 0.75
N VAL A 41 -3.60 -9.72 1.47
CA VAL A 41 -4.21 -10.59 2.48
C VAL A 41 -3.96 -9.99 3.86
N VAL A 42 -5.00 -9.94 4.68
CA VAL A 42 -4.89 -9.52 6.08
C VAL A 42 -4.94 -10.77 6.94
N HIS A 43 -3.88 -11.00 7.70
CA HIS A 43 -3.78 -12.12 8.62
C HIS A 43 -4.54 -11.83 9.93
N PRO A 44 -4.88 -12.88 10.71
CA PRO A 44 -5.59 -12.71 11.99
C PRO A 44 -4.87 -11.83 13.02
N ASP A 45 -3.55 -11.66 12.89
CA ASP A 45 -2.70 -10.80 13.72
C ASP A 45 -2.66 -9.33 13.23
N GLY A 46 -3.40 -8.99 12.18
CA GLY A 46 -3.43 -7.67 11.56
C GLY A 46 -2.30 -7.40 10.56
N ARG A 47 -1.40 -8.36 10.32
CA ARG A 47 -0.34 -8.23 9.33
C ARG A 47 -0.92 -8.21 7.92
N ILE A 48 -0.50 -7.24 7.11
CA ILE A 48 -0.89 -7.13 5.70
C ILE A 48 0.19 -7.75 4.82
N ASP A 49 -0.17 -8.78 4.06
CA ASP A 49 0.68 -9.41 3.06
C ASP A 49 0.28 -8.94 1.65
N TYR A 50 1.11 -8.05 1.10
CA TYR A 50 0.94 -7.54 -0.25
C TYR A 50 1.46 -8.49 -1.34
N GLY A 51 2.24 -9.51 -0.98
CA GLY A 51 2.89 -10.43 -1.93
C GLY A 51 2.11 -11.72 -2.15
N PHE A 52 1.21 -12.09 -1.24
CA PHE A 52 0.53 -13.37 -1.28
C PHE A 52 -0.20 -13.67 -2.61
N VAL A 53 -0.90 -12.68 -3.16
CA VAL A 53 -1.67 -12.84 -4.42
C VAL A 53 -0.85 -12.46 -5.66
N ALA A 54 -0.13 -11.33 -5.59
CA ALA A 54 0.56 -10.75 -6.75
C ALA A 54 2.05 -11.16 -6.89
N GLY A 55 2.58 -11.87 -5.91
CA GLY A 55 4.01 -12.17 -5.78
C GLY A 55 4.85 -10.97 -5.34
N ASN A 56 6.15 -11.24 -5.13
CA ASN A 56 7.18 -10.25 -4.82
C ASN A 56 8.27 -10.32 -5.90
N ASN A 57 8.22 -9.42 -6.87
CA ASN A 57 9.19 -9.36 -7.97
C ASN A 57 10.13 -8.17 -7.77
N TRP A 58 11.44 -8.42 -7.73
CA TRP A 58 12.43 -7.36 -7.49
C TRP A 58 12.54 -6.34 -8.63
N GLN A 59 12.15 -6.75 -9.85
CA GLN A 59 12.15 -5.91 -11.06
C GLN A 59 10.98 -4.92 -11.10
N THR A 60 10.00 -5.06 -10.21
CA THR A 60 8.85 -4.16 -10.19
C THR A 60 9.31 -2.73 -9.91
N GLU A 61 8.87 -1.82 -10.76
CA GLU A 61 9.10 -0.40 -10.58
C GLU A 61 8.33 0.10 -9.36
N ASN A 62 9.08 0.47 -8.33
CA ASN A 62 8.58 1.01 -7.09
C ASN A 62 9.26 2.35 -6.84
N GLU A 63 8.48 3.34 -6.41
CA GLU A 63 8.98 4.63 -5.97
C GLU A 63 9.05 4.65 -4.44
N TYR A 64 10.25 4.86 -3.91
CA TYR A 64 10.51 4.97 -2.48
C TYR A 64 10.70 6.43 -2.11
N THR A 65 10.02 6.87 -1.06
CA THR A 65 10.20 8.22 -0.49
C THR A 65 10.77 8.09 0.92
N VAL A 66 11.85 8.83 1.19
CA VAL A 66 12.48 8.94 2.50
C VAL A 66 12.19 10.33 3.07
N LEU A 67 11.69 10.38 4.29
CA LEU A 67 11.38 11.60 5.04
C LEU A 67 12.27 11.65 6.28
N ALA A 68 13.15 12.65 6.34
CA ALA A 68 14.07 12.84 7.46
C ALA A 68 13.44 13.77 8.50
N TYR A 69 13.18 13.25 9.69
CA TYR A 69 12.62 14.02 10.80
C TYR A 69 13.69 14.29 11.87
N PHE A 70 13.64 15.48 12.46
CA PHE A 70 14.53 15.88 13.55
C PHE A 70 13.75 16.63 14.63
N ARG A 71 14.03 16.28 15.89
CA ARG A 71 13.49 16.94 17.07
C ARG A 71 14.65 17.43 17.93
N GLU A 72 14.69 18.73 18.15
CA GLU A 72 15.65 19.37 19.06
C GLU A 72 15.34 19.02 20.52
N ILE A 73 16.35 19.07 21.39
CA ILE A 73 16.17 18.85 22.83
C ILE A 73 15.26 19.97 23.38
N GLY A 74 14.13 19.60 23.99
CA GLY A 74 13.11 20.56 24.42
C GLY A 74 12.12 21.00 23.33
N GLY A 75 12.25 20.45 22.11
CA GLY A 75 11.34 20.70 21.01
C GLY A 75 9.94 20.12 21.27
N ARG A 76 8.90 20.84 20.81
CA ARG A 76 7.50 20.45 20.99
C ARG A 76 6.93 19.58 19.87
N TYR A 77 7.65 19.41 18.76
CA TYR A 77 7.21 18.64 17.60
C TYR A 77 8.39 18.12 16.77
N ASP A 78 8.13 17.12 15.93
CA ASP A 78 9.09 16.60 14.95
C ASP A 78 9.10 17.48 13.70
N ARG A 79 10.27 18.02 13.35
CA ARG A 79 10.46 18.81 12.14
C ARG A 79 10.84 17.89 10.99
N LEU A 80 10.15 17.99 9.86
CA LEU A 80 10.62 17.41 8.61
C LEU A 80 11.78 18.28 8.09
N ILE A 81 13.00 17.75 8.14
CA ILE A 81 14.23 18.46 7.74
C ILE A 81 14.72 18.07 6.35
N GLY A 82 14.15 17.03 5.74
CA GLY A 82 14.52 16.61 4.40
C GLY A 82 13.55 15.59 3.78
N LYS A 83 13.52 15.58 2.46
CA LYS A 83 12.81 14.61 1.63
C LYS A 83 13.72 14.13 0.51
N GLY A 84 13.82 12.82 0.31
CA GLY A 84 14.44 12.20 -0.86
C GLY A 84 13.50 11.19 -1.49
N SER A 85 13.62 10.96 -2.79
CA SER A 85 12.93 9.86 -3.47
C SER A 85 13.88 9.10 -4.38
N ALA A 86 13.64 7.80 -4.52
CA ALA A 86 14.41 6.91 -5.37
C ALA A 86 13.46 5.90 -6.02
N ASN A 87 13.69 5.61 -7.30
CA ASN A 87 12.91 4.63 -8.06
C ASN A 87 13.76 3.36 -8.28
N SER A 88 13.14 2.18 -8.15
CA SER A 88 13.84 0.90 -8.29
C SER A 88 14.44 0.63 -9.67
N ARG A 89 14.13 1.43 -10.70
CA ARG A 89 14.82 1.39 -12.00
C ARG A 89 16.30 1.76 -11.91
N ASN A 90 16.67 2.58 -10.93
CA ASN A 90 18.05 3.09 -10.77
C ASN A 90 18.83 2.32 -9.67
N ILE A 91 18.43 1.09 -9.34
CA ILE A 91 19.17 0.27 -8.38
C ILE A 91 20.58 0.02 -8.92
N THR A 92 21.57 0.49 -8.18
CA THR A 92 22.98 0.16 -8.38
C THR A 92 23.29 -1.01 -7.45
N ASN A 93 23.79 -2.12 -7.98
CA ASN A 93 24.31 -3.25 -7.21
C ASN A 93 25.83 -3.10 -7.05
#